data_AF-A0A969TXX0-F1
#
_entry.id   AF-A0A969TXX0-F1
#
_cell.length_a   1.000
_cell.length_b   1.000
_cell.length_c   1.000
_cell.angle_alpha   90.00
_cell.angle_beta   90.00
_cell.angle_gamma   90.00
#
_symmetry.space_group_name_H-M   'P 1'
#
loop_
_entity.id
_entity.type
_entity.pdbx_description
1 polymer ?
#
loop_
_entity_poly.entity_id
_entity_poly.type
_entity_poly.pdbx_seq_one_letter_code
_entity_poly.pdbx_strand_id
1 'polypeptide(L)'
;MVEVTGTGRDNKGEEVPSTLLAESQGTGKAGDLTIATNRLIIRDGAAVSVSSPEAQAGDLNITANTVALNRGRLTAETGLSRGNREGANINLQGLNLLRLENESQISAEAFGNANGGNINIDTKYLIALPSKGFNGSDIIANAFRGNGGNINITAQRIFGIESRLRPTQFNDITASSEFGTDGVIEINTPEFDPTREELPANLVDVSRLIEQNLCQAGQGSQFTVTGRGGLPNSPNEALSSNETWEDWRVAASDQQPVSSQPTVSRQESIVEAQGWVVNSQGKVVLTAEPIATVPRAPLLTQGGCK
;
A
#
# COMPACT_ATOMS: atom_id res chain seq x y z
N MET A 1 3.27 22.70 8.46
CA MET A 1 2.42 21.60 8.93
C MET A 1 1.40 22.20 9.88
N VAL A 2 0.15 21.79 9.78
CA VAL A 2 -0.92 22.17 10.71
C VAL A 2 -1.48 20.88 11.29
N GLU A 3 -1.65 20.83 12.61
CA GLU A 3 -2.21 19.69 13.31
C GLU A 3 -3.21 20.18 14.37
N VAL A 4 -4.41 19.60 14.34
CA VAL A 4 -5.47 19.83 15.32
C VAL A 4 -5.81 18.47 15.95
N THR A 5 -5.79 18.38 17.27
CA THR A 5 -5.95 17.11 17.98
C THR A 5 -6.68 17.27 19.30
N GLY A 6 -7.47 16.25 19.63
CA GLY A 6 -8.04 16.03 20.94
C GLY A 6 -9.33 16.79 21.21
N THR A 7 -9.96 16.41 22.31
CA THR A 7 -11.17 17.01 22.84
C THR A 7 -10.99 17.36 24.32
N GLY A 8 -11.71 18.39 24.76
CA GLY A 8 -11.87 18.76 26.15
C GLY A 8 -13.24 18.34 26.68
N ARG A 9 -13.55 18.75 27.91
CA ARG A 9 -14.88 18.61 28.51
C ARG A 9 -15.35 19.94 29.07
N ASP A 10 -16.64 20.24 28.89
CA ASP A 10 -17.26 21.39 29.51
C ASP A 10 -17.69 21.12 30.96
N ASN A 11 -18.33 22.11 31.59
CA ASN A 11 -18.81 21.99 32.98
C ASN A 11 -19.97 20.99 33.15
N LYS A 12 -20.59 20.52 32.06
CA LYS A 12 -21.64 19.50 32.07
C LYS A 12 -21.09 18.10 31.78
N GLY A 13 -19.80 18.00 31.47
CA GLY A 13 -19.13 16.75 31.12
C GLY A 13 -19.26 16.39 29.64
N GLU A 14 -19.80 17.29 28.81
CA GLU A 14 -19.92 17.12 27.36
C GLU A 14 -18.57 17.29 26.68
N GLU A 15 -18.32 16.47 25.66
CA GLU A 15 -17.08 16.50 24.89
C GLU A 15 -17.06 17.73 23.97
N VAL A 16 -15.99 18.53 24.05
CA VAL A 16 -15.81 19.73 23.23
C VAL A 16 -14.58 19.56 22.35
N PRO A 17 -14.70 19.57 21.02
CA PRO A 17 -13.57 19.33 20.14
C PRO A 17 -12.60 20.52 20.11
N SER A 18 -11.30 20.22 20.03
CA SER A 18 -10.32 21.24 19.64
C SER A 18 -10.60 21.66 18.20
N THR A 19 -10.80 22.95 17.97
CA THR A 19 -11.35 23.44 16.70
C THR A 19 -10.60 24.65 16.15
N LEU A 20 -10.26 24.62 14.86
CA LEU A 20 -9.98 25.84 14.08
C LEU A 20 -11.30 26.32 13.47
N LEU A 21 -11.76 27.52 13.85
CA LEU A 21 -13.15 27.95 13.63
C LEU A 21 -13.22 29.33 12.96
N ALA A 22 -14.11 29.45 11.97
CA ALA A 22 -14.69 30.73 11.58
C ALA A 22 -16.22 30.60 11.62
N GLU A 23 -16.86 31.39 12.47
CA GLU A 23 -18.29 31.22 12.77
C GLU A 23 -19.03 32.56 12.81
N SER A 24 -20.29 32.55 12.36
CA SER A 24 -21.25 33.62 12.60
C SER A 24 -22.39 33.11 13.47
N GLN A 25 -22.62 33.75 14.62
CA GLN A 25 -23.75 33.48 15.50
C GLN A 25 -24.98 34.36 15.18
N GLY A 26 -24.86 35.22 14.17
CA GLY A 26 -25.91 36.14 13.75
C GLY A 26 -26.49 35.78 12.38
N THR A 27 -27.31 36.67 11.84
CA THR A 27 -27.94 36.51 10.52
C THR A 27 -27.02 36.89 9.34
N GLY A 28 -25.78 37.27 9.62
CA GLY A 28 -24.76 37.56 8.62
C GLY A 28 -24.02 36.29 8.18
N LYS A 29 -23.52 36.29 6.94
CA LYS A 29 -22.68 35.20 6.42
C LYS A 29 -21.43 35.05 7.32
N ALA A 30 -21.05 33.82 7.66
CA ALA A 30 -19.78 33.57 8.36
C ALA A 30 -18.56 33.84 7.46
N GLY A 31 -17.41 34.06 8.09
CA GLY A 31 -16.15 34.25 7.39
C GLY A 31 -15.64 32.94 6.79
N ASP A 32 -14.87 33.06 5.70
CA ASP A 32 -14.20 31.93 5.05
C ASP A 32 -12.93 31.54 5.83
N LEU A 33 -12.53 30.27 5.75
CA LEU A 33 -11.29 29.76 6.35
C LEU A 33 -10.38 29.21 5.26
N THR A 34 -9.15 29.72 5.18
CA THR A 34 -8.14 29.26 4.24
C THR A 34 -6.95 28.66 4.97
N ILE A 35 -6.55 27.44 4.60
CA ILE A 35 -5.39 26.74 5.15
C ILE A 35 -4.45 26.34 4.02
N ALA A 36 -3.25 26.93 4.02
CA ALA A 36 -2.17 26.53 3.11
C ALA A 36 -1.04 25.89 3.92
N THR A 37 -0.77 24.60 3.71
CA THR A 37 0.24 23.85 4.47
C THR A 37 0.74 22.65 3.69
N ASN A 38 1.96 22.18 3.93
CA ASN A 38 2.38 20.90 3.34
C ASN A 38 1.54 19.71 3.83
N ARG A 39 1.19 19.70 5.11
CA ARG A 39 0.46 18.60 5.76
C ARG A 39 -0.57 19.16 6.74
N LEU A 40 -1.80 18.69 6.63
CA LEU A 40 -2.91 18.93 7.56
C LEU A 40 -3.29 17.60 8.23
N ILE A 41 -3.26 17.57 9.57
CA ILE A 41 -3.69 16.42 10.37
C ILE A 41 -4.81 16.87 11.30
N ILE A 42 -5.92 16.14 11.31
CA ILE A 42 -7.02 16.37 12.24
C ILE A 42 -7.37 15.02 12.86
N ARG A 43 -7.23 14.91 14.17
CA ARG A 43 -7.39 13.62 14.85
C ARG A 43 -7.98 13.71 16.24
N ASP A 44 -8.38 12.56 16.78
CA ASP A 44 -8.84 12.41 18.16
C ASP A 44 -10.04 13.33 18.50
N GLY A 45 -11.02 13.39 17.61
CA GLY A 45 -12.25 14.17 17.77
C GLY A 45 -12.14 15.64 17.40
N ALA A 46 -10.96 16.12 16.99
CA ALA A 46 -10.74 17.50 16.58
C ALA A 46 -11.49 17.88 15.29
N ALA A 47 -11.66 19.19 15.09
CA ALA A 47 -12.37 19.74 13.94
C ALA A 47 -11.68 20.96 13.29
N VAL A 48 -11.95 21.16 12.02
CA VAL A 48 -11.78 22.44 11.32
C VAL A 48 -13.13 22.79 10.72
N SER A 49 -13.64 23.97 11.04
CA SER A 49 -15.03 24.31 10.83
C SER A 49 -15.23 25.73 10.36
N VAL A 50 -16.11 25.88 9.37
CA VAL A 50 -16.79 27.11 9.02
C VAL A 50 -18.28 26.89 9.24
N SER A 51 -18.93 27.71 10.06
CA SER A 51 -20.31 27.43 10.46
C SER A 51 -21.13 28.71 10.64
N SER A 52 -22.44 28.58 10.45
CA SER A 52 -23.39 29.65 10.76
C SER A 52 -24.77 29.06 11.05
N PRO A 53 -25.27 29.08 12.30
CA PRO A 53 -26.58 28.50 12.63
C PRO A 53 -27.79 29.23 12.03
N GLU A 54 -27.69 30.53 11.78
CA GLU A 54 -28.82 31.41 11.38
C GLU A 54 -28.64 32.05 9.99
N ALA A 55 -27.59 31.63 9.26
CA ALA A 55 -27.22 32.19 7.96
C ALA A 55 -26.32 31.22 7.19
N GLN A 56 -25.82 31.66 6.03
CA GLN A 56 -24.85 30.92 5.23
C GLN A 56 -23.48 30.88 5.93
N ALA A 57 -22.85 29.70 5.99
CA ALA A 57 -21.48 29.59 6.46
C ALA A 57 -20.48 30.15 5.42
N GLY A 58 -19.24 30.40 5.84
CA GLY A 58 -18.15 30.72 4.91
C GLY A 58 -17.65 29.47 4.21
N ASP A 59 -16.82 29.63 3.19
CA ASP A 59 -16.19 28.51 2.49
C ASP A 59 -14.92 28.04 3.21
N LEU A 60 -14.64 26.73 3.16
CA LEU A 60 -13.42 26.13 3.68
C LEU A 60 -12.48 25.76 2.53
N ASN A 61 -11.37 26.48 2.41
CA ASN A 61 -10.39 26.31 1.34
C ASN A 61 -9.08 25.74 1.90
N ILE A 62 -8.69 24.54 1.48
CA ILE A 62 -7.50 23.86 1.95
C ILE A 62 -6.60 23.51 0.77
N THR A 63 -5.39 24.06 0.78
CA THR A 63 -4.32 23.69 -0.15
C THR A 63 -3.23 22.97 0.62
N ALA A 64 -3.06 21.67 0.35
CA ALA A 64 -2.04 20.87 1.01
C ALA A 64 -1.56 19.71 0.15
N ASN A 65 -0.38 19.14 0.47
CA ASN A 65 0.08 17.89 -0.17
C ASN A 65 -0.55 16.66 0.49
N THR A 66 -0.92 16.74 1.77
CA THR A 66 -1.58 15.64 2.48
C THR A 66 -2.59 16.15 3.49
N VAL A 67 -3.78 15.56 3.48
CA VAL A 67 -4.81 15.72 4.51
C VAL A 67 -5.08 14.34 5.10
N ALA A 68 -4.92 14.22 6.41
CA ALA A 68 -5.20 12.99 7.15
C ALA A 68 -6.21 13.27 8.27
N LEU A 69 -7.37 12.63 8.18
CA LEU A 69 -8.39 12.63 9.20
C LEU A 69 -8.40 11.28 9.90
N ASN A 70 -8.38 11.28 11.24
CA ASN A 70 -8.55 10.07 12.05
C ASN A 70 -9.44 10.39 13.24
N ARG A 71 -10.72 10.04 13.16
CA ARG A 71 -11.77 10.62 14.01
C ARG A 71 -11.73 12.16 13.97
N GLY A 72 -11.47 12.71 12.80
CA GLY A 72 -11.32 14.15 12.57
C GLY A 72 -12.41 14.68 11.64
N ARG A 73 -12.76 15.97 11.78
CA ARG A 73 -13.86 16.60 11.02
C ARG A 73 -13.40 17.83 10.24
N LEU A 74 -13.74 17.88 8.95
CA LEU A 74 -13.75 19.08 8.12
C LEU A 74 -15.20 19.45 7.86
N THR A 75 -15.62 20.65 8.24
CA THR A 75 -17.05 21.01 8.23
C THR A 75 -17.29 22.40 7.66
N ALA A 76 -18.32 22.52 6.84
CA ALA A 76 -18.84 23.75 6.27
C ALA A 76 -20.37 23.75 6.41
N GLU A 77 -20.84 23.96 7.64
CA GLU A 77 -22.23 23.71 8.03
C GLU A 77 -23.08 24.98 7.92
N THR A 78 -24.07 24.97 7.03
CA THR A 78 -24.99 26.09 6.84
C THR A 78 -26.30 25.82 7.57
N GLY A 79 -26.67 26.73 8.48
CA GLY A 79 -27.87 26.62 9.28
C GLY A 79 -29.12 27.15 8.60
N LEU A 80 -30.06 27.66 9.41
CA LEU A 80 -31.38 28.13 9.01
C LEU A 80 -31.30 29.45 8.23
N SER A 81 -30.81 29.37 6.99
CA SER A 81 -30.71 30.55 6.14
C SER A 81 -32.10 31.07 5.77
N ARG A 82 -32.31 32.38 5.96
CA ARG A 82 -33.53 33.06 5.48
C ARG A 82 -33.45 33.22 3.96
N GLY A 83 -34.22 32.39 3.25
CA GLY A 83 -34.25 32.28 1.78
C GLY A 83 -33.49 31.06 1.28
N ASN A 84 -33.70 30.67 0.01
CA ASN A 84 -32.99 29.57 -0.65
C ASN A 84 -31.54 29.97 -0.92
N ARG A 85 -30.70 30.02 0.13
CA ARG A 85 -29.28 30.33 0.00
C ARG A 85 -28.49 29.04 -0.26
N GLU A 86 -27.42 29.20 -1.02
CA GLU A 86 -26.45 28.15 -1.31
C GLU A 86 -25.73 27.75 -0.01
N GLY A 87 -25.39 26.46 0.08
CA GLY A 87 -24.58 25.94 1.18
C GLY A 87 -23.12 26.39 1.06
N ALA A 88 -22.40 26.29 2.17
CA ALA A 88 -20.97 26.59 2.23
C ALA A 88 -20.14 25.47 1.61
N ASN A 89 -19.10 25.81 0.86
CA ASN A 89 -18.34 24.84 0.10
C ASN A 89 -17.06 24.41 0.83
N ILE A 90 -16.63 23.18 0.55
CA ILE A 90 -15.30 22.67 0.95
C ILE A 90 -14.48 22.43 -0.30
N ASN A 91 -13.33 23.07 -0.40
CA ASN A 91 -12.38 22.91 -1.50
C ASN A 91 -11.06 22.34 -0.97
N LEU A 92 -10.71 21.13 -1.39
CA LEU A 92 -9.44 20.48 -1.10
C LEU A 92 -8.61 20.37 -2.38
N GLN A 93 -7.45 21.02 -2.43
CA GLN A 93 -6.66 21.16 -3.66
C GLN A 93 -5.18 20.81 -3.46
N GLY A 94 -4.55 20.29 -4.52
CA GLY A 94 -3.12 20.01 -4.55
C GLY A 94 -2.69 18.77 -3.77
N LEU A 95 -3.63 17.89 -3.41
CA LEU A 95 -3.36 16.75 -2.55
C LEU A 95 -2.65 15.64 -3.33
N ASN A 96 -1.58 15.10 -2.76
CA ASN A 96 -1.08 13.79 -3.15
C ASN A 96 -1.88 12.69 -2.42
N LEU A 97 -2.35 12.95 -1.21
CA LEU A 97 -3.10 11.98 -0.41
C LEU A 97 -4.18 12.65 0.44
N LEU A 98 -5.41 12.17 0.30
CA LEU A 98 -6.50 12.33 1.24
C LEU A 98 -6.73 10.99 1.93
N ARG A 99 -6.56 10.96 3.26
CA ARG A 99 -6.75 9.74 4.06
C ARG A 99 -7.81 9.96 5.13
N LEU A 100 -8.81 9.08 5.14
CA LEU A 100 -9.92 9.07 6.10
C LEU A 100 -9.85 7.79 6.94
N GLU A 101 -9.86 7.93 8.26
CA GLU A 101 -9.80 6.81 9.21
C GLU A 101 -10.78 7.03 10.37
N ASN A 102 -11.30 5.94 10.95
CA ASN A 102 -12.07 5.93 12.21
C ASN A 102 -13.14 7.05 12.32
N GLU A 103 -14.28 6.91 11.63
CA GLU A 103 -15.39 7.88 11.74
C GLU A 103 -14.99 9.33 11.40
N SER A 104 -14.12 9.51 10.41
CA SER A 104 -13.76 10.85 9.93
C SER A 104 -14.82 11.43 9.01
N GLN A 105 -14.97 12.75 9.00
CA GLN A 105 -16.05 13.40 8.24
C GLN A 105 -15.52 14.59 7.44
N ILE A 106 -15.97 14.69 6.18
CA ILE A 106 -15.91 15.91 5.37
C ILE A 106 -17.36 16.29 5.05
N SER A 107 -17.88 17.36 5.65
CA SER A 107 -19.30 17.69 5.55
C SER A 107 -19.54 19.15 5.16
N ALA A 108 -20.30 19.34 4.09
CA ALA A 108 -20.86 20.62 3.64
C ALA A 108 -22.38 20.65 3.82
N GLU A 109 -22.88 19.97 4.85
CA GLU A 109 -24.30 19.78 5.09
C GLU A 109 -25.04 21.10 5.39
N ALA A 110 -26.30 21.16 4.94
CA ALA A 110 -27.16 22.32 5.14
C ALA A 110 -28.48 21.96 5.83
N PHE A 111 -28.91 22.83 6.74
CA PHE A 111 -30.10 22.65 7.56
C PHE A 111 -31.23 23.60 7.15
N GLY A 112 -32.45 23.32 7.64
CA GLY A 112 -33.62 24.11 7.31
C GLY A 112 -33.90 24.11 5.81
N ASN A 113 -34.06 25.30 5.23
CA ASN A 113 -34.38 25.49 3.81
C ASN A 113 -33.13 25.80 2.95
N ALA A 114 -31.93 25.72 3.52
CA ALA A 114 -30.71 25.94 2.77
C ALA A 114 -30.38 24.73 1.87
N ASN A 115 -29.76 25.00 0.73
CA ASN A 115 -29.22 23.95 -0.13
C ASN A 115 -27.90 23.43 0.45
N GLY A 116 -27.60 22.16 0.23
CA GLY A 116 -26.31 21.55 0.57
C GLY A 116 -25.17 22.28 -0.13
N GLY A 117 -24.03 22.38 0.55
CA GLY A 117 -22.83 22.97 -0.02
C GLY A 117 -22.11 22.01 -0.95
N ASN A 118 -21.27 22.55 -1.84
CA ASN A 118 -20.49 21.70 -2.74
C ASN A 118 -19.16 21.28 -2.10
N ILE A 119 -18.72 20.06 -2.42
CA ILE A 119 -17.43 19.54 -1.99
C ILE A 119 -16.60 19.26 -3.23
N ASN A 120 -15.48 19.96 -3.39
CA ASN A 120 -14.53 19.75 -4.47
C ASN A 120 -13.23 19.17 -3.91
N ILE A 121 -12.84 17.99 -4.36
CA ILE A 121 -11.64 17.28 -3.91
C ILE A 121 -10.76 16.98 -5.11
N ASP A 122 -9.56 17.56 -5.12
CA ASP A 122 -8.50 17.24 -6.07
C ASP A 122 -7.34 16.57 -5.30
N THR A 123 -7.19 15.26 -5.51
CA THR A 123 -6.17 14.44 -4.83
C THR A 123 -5.64 13.34 -5.73
N LYS A 124 -4.36 12.97 -5.67
CA LYS A 124 -3.89 11.77 -6.40
C LYS A 124 -4.51 10.49 -5.83
N TYR A 125 -4.56 10.37 -4.50
CA TYR A 125 -5.10 9.19 -3.82
C TYR A 125 -6.13 9.60 -2.78
N LEU A 126 -7.32 8.98 -2.83
CA LEU A 126 -8.31 9.01 -1.76
C LEU A 126 -8.38 7.62 -1.13
N ILE A 127 -8.03 7.52 0.14
CA ILE A 127 -8.05 6.26 0.89
C ILE A 127 -8.93 6.43 2.11
N ALA A 128 -10.09 5.79 2.12
CA ALA A 128 -10.91 5.64 3.31
C ALA A 128 -10.72 4.24 3.89
N LEU A 129 -10.16 4.16 5.09
CA LEU A 129 -9.98 2.89 5.78
C LEU A 129 -11.28 2.49 6.48
N PRO A 130 -11.60 1.19 6.57
CA PRO A 130 -12.71 0.73 7.40
C PRO A 130 -12.56 1.24 8.83
N SER A 131 -13.65 1.75 9.38
CA SER A 131 -13.66 2.22 10.77
C SER A 131 -13.55 1.05 11.75
N LYS A 132 -12.94 1.30 12.91
CA LYS A 132 -13.00 0.40 14.06
C LYS A 132 -14.27 0.59 14.91
N GLY A 133 -15.02 1.66 14.65
CA GLY A 133 -16.24 2.01 15.37
C GLY A 133 -17.51 1.53 14.67
N PHE A 134 -18.64 2.17 14.98
CA PHE A 134 -19.95 1.76 14.47
C PHE A 134 -20.29 2.40 13.11
N ASN A 135 -19.62 3.50 12.76
CA ASN A 135 -19.85 4.22 11.51
C ASN A 135 -18.58 4.31 10.67
N GLY A 136 -18.74 4.52 9.36
CA GLY A 136 -17.65 4.75 8.43
C GLY A 136 -17.14 6.18 8.48
N SER A 137 -16.16 6.46 7.62
CA SER A 137 -15.72 7.81 7.32
C SER A 137 -16.41 8.31 6.04
N ASP A 138 -16.99 9.50 6.12
CA ASP A 138 -17.97 9.95 5.15
C ASP A 138 -17.64 11.31 4.53
N ILE A 139 -18.13 11.50 3.30
CA ILE A 139 -18.11 12.77 2.56
C ILE A 139 -19.57 13.15 2.27
N ILE A 140 -20.03 14.28 2.82
CA ILE A 140 -21.46 14.57 2.96
C ILE A 140 -21.78 15.98 2.45
N ALA A 141 -22.67 16.09 1.48
CA ALA A 141 -23.20 17.35 0.95
C ALA A 141 -24.74 17.41 1.06
N ASN A 142 -25.30 16.78 2.08
CA ASN A 142 -26.75 16.62 2.21
C ASN A 142 -27.46 17.93 2.55
N ALA A 143 -28.77 17.94 2.34
CA ALA A 143 -29.66 19.01 2.76
C ALA A 143 -30.93 18.46 3.41
N PHE A 144 -31.57 19.26 4.26
CA PHE A 144 -32.86 18.87 4.84
C PHE A 144 -34.04 19.22 3.92
N ARG A 145 -34.35 20.51 3.73
CA ARG A 145 -35.44 20.95 2.82
C ARG A 145 -34.97 21.62 1.54
N GLY A 146 -33.76 22.16 1.50
CA GLY A 146 -33.16 22.61 0.25
C GLY A 146 -32.70 21.42 -0.60
N ASN A 147 -32.15 21.69 -1.77
CA ASN A 147 -31.57 20.64 -2.62
C ASN A 147 -30.22 20.18 -2.05
N GLY A 148 -29.86 18.91 -2.25
CA GLY A 148 -28.52 18.40 -1.95
C GLY A 148 -27.46 19.14 -2.75
N GLY A 149 -26.26 19.26 -2.17
CA GLY A 149 -25.11 19.89 -2.82
C GLY A 149 -24.43 18.96 -3.82
N ASN A 150 -23.41 19.43 -4.53
CA ASN A 150 -22.66 18.59 -5.47
C ASN A 150 -21.30 18.19 -4.90
N ILE A 151 -20.90 16.94 -5.13
CA ILE A 151 -19.59 16.42 -4.72
C ILE A 151 -18.81 16.07 -5.98
N ASN A 152 -17.72 16.79 -6.23
CA ASN A 152 -16.79 16.54 -7.33
C ASN A 152 -15.47 16.01 -6.77
N ILE A 153 -15.11 14.78 -7.13
CA ILE A 153 -13.84 14.17 -6.71
C ILE A 153 -13.02 13.86 -7.97
N THR A 154 -11.90 14.55 -8.11
CA THR A 154 -10.87 14.21 -9.11
C THR A 154 -9.75 13.47 -8.41
N ALA A 155 -9.54 12.19 -8.77
CA ALA A 155 -8.45 11.42 -8.21
C ALA A 155 -7.85 10.38 -9.14
N GLN A 156 -6.57 10.06 -8.99
CA GLN A 156 -5.98 8.96 -9.78
C GLN A 156 -6.55 7.62 -9.32
N ARG A 157 -6.70 7.42 -8.01
CA ARG A 157 -7.33 6.22 -7.43
C ARG A 157 -8.11 6.56 -6.16
N ILE A 158 -9.19 5.82 -5.94
CA ILE A 158 -10.07 5.91 -4.78
C ILE A 158 -10.24 4.51 -4.19
N PHE A 159 -10.11 4.39 -2.87
CA PHE A 159 -10.22 3.11 -2.16
C PHE A 159 -11.09 3.22 -0.92
N GLY A 160 -11.95 2.22 -0.73
CA GLY A 160 -12.64 1.97 0.53
C GLY A 160 -13.78 2.94 0.85
N ILE A 161 -14.28 3.70 -0.11
CA ILE A 161 -15.47 4.56 0.02
C ILE A 161 -16.36 4.41 -1.21
N GLU A 162 -17.67 4.54 -1.06
CA GLU A 162 -18.63 4.37 -2.16
C GLU A 162 -19.73 5.44 -2.10
N SER A 163 -20.20 5.85 -3.29
CA SER A 163 -21.33 6.78 -3.43
C SER A 163 -22.64 6.06 -3.19
N ARG A 164 -23.47 6.57 -2.26
CA ARG A 164 -24.78 6.02 -1.93
C ARG A 164 -25.81 7.14 -1.77
N LEU A 165 -27.09 6.81 -1.97
CA LEU A 165 -28.18 7.78 -1.78
C LEU A 165 -28.49 8.03 -0.29
N ARG A 166 -28.20 7.04 0.56
CA ARG A 166 -28.46 7.09 2.00
C ARG A 166 -27.22 6.64 2.76
N PRO A 167 -26.88 7.31 3.87
CA PRO A 167 -25.77 6.88 4.73
C PRO A 167 -25.96 5.45 5.24
N THR A 168 -24.86 4.73 5.34
CA THR A 168 -24.76 3.40 5.94
C THR A 168 -23.74 3.43 7.07
N GLN A 169 -23.46 2.26 7.66
CA GLN A 169 -22.37 2.10 8.63
C GLN A 169 -20.98 2.05 7.98
N PHE A 170 -20.90 2.02 6.65
CA PHE A 170 -19.64 1.98 5.91
C PHE A 170 -19.21 3.38 5.50
N ASN A 171 -18.05 3.48 4.86
CA ASN A 171 -17.58 4.75 4.33
C ASN A 171 -18.44 5.17 3.13
N ASP A 172 -19.09 6.33 3.23
CA ASP A 172 -20.11 6.79 2.30
C ASP A 172 -19.80 8.17 1.68
N ILE A 173 -20.17 8.34 0.41
CA ILE A 173 -20.31 9.65 -0.22
C ILE A 173 -21.80 9.89 -0.44
N THR A 174 -22.36 10.95 0.15
CA THR A 174 -23.80 11.26 0.07
C THR A 174 -24.02 12.74 -0.23
N ALA A 175 -25.01 13.02 -1.08
CA ALA A 175 -25.36 14.36 -1.52
C ALA A 175 -26.89 14.51 -1.67
N SER A 176 -27.65 13.85 -0.79
CA SER A 176 -29.10 13.71 -0.90
C SER A 176 -29.86 14.83 -0.19
N SER A 177 -31.16 14.92 -0.46
CA SER A 177 -32.08 15.78 0.29
C SER A 177 -33.31 15.02 0.78
N GLU A 178 -33.78 15.34 1.99
CA GLU A 178 -34.99 14.73 2.54
C GLU A 178 -36.27 15.25 1.86
N PHE A 179 -36.36 16.57 1.61
CA PHE A 179 -37.54 17.20 1.00
C PHE A 179 -37.27 17.98 -0.29
N GLY A 180 -36.00 18.17 -0.65
CA GLY A 180 -35.58 18.80 -1.90
C GLY A 180 -35.21 17.75 -2.96
N THR A 181 -34.46 18.18 -3.97
CA THR A 181 -33.86 17.25 -4.95
C THR A 181 -32.48 16.82 -4.47
N ASP A 182 -32.12 15.56 -4.72
CA ASP A 182 -30.75 15.08 -4.54
C ASP A 182 -29.78 15.87 -5.42
N GLY A 183 -28.56 16.07 -4.91
CA GLY A 183 -27.45 16.65 -5.64
C GLY A 183 -26.67 15.60 -6.44
N VAL A 184 -25.60 16.04 -7.10
CA VAL A 184 -24.82 15.21 -8.02
C VAL A 184 -23.49 14.82 -7.38
N ILE A 185 -23.13 13.54 -7.49
CA ILE A 185 -21.81 13.01 -7.13
C ILE A 185 -21.08 12.65 -8.42
N GLU A 186 -20.01 13.38 -8.72
CA GLU A 186 -19.16 13.16 -9.89
C GLU A 186 -17.77 12.71 -9.45
N ILE A 187 -17.36 11.52 -9.89
CA ILE A 187 -16.06 10.94 -9.57
C ILE A 187 -15.28 10.79 -10.87
N ASN A 188 -14.24 11.60 -11.00
CA ASN A 188 -13.35 11.63 -12.14
C ASN A 188 -12.04 10.92 -11.80
N THR A 189 -11.88 9.70 -12.30
CA THR A 189 -10.61 8.98 -12.22
C THR A 189 -9.97 8.86 -13.59
N PRO A 190 -8.98 9.71 -13.94
CA PRO A 190 -8.30 9.60 -15.23
C PRO A 190 -7.73 8.18 -15.38
N GLU A 191 -8.21 7.46 -16.39
CA GLU A 191 -7.70 6.14 -16.69
C GLU A 191 -6.22 6.25 -17.08
N PHE A 192 -5.40 5.36 -16.50
CA PHE A 192 -4.05 5.14 -17.01
C PHE A 192 -4.21 4.30 -18.27
N ASP A 193 -3.92 4.88 -19.44
CA ASP A 193 -3.89 4.16 -20.72
C ASP A 193 -2.49 3.53 -20.91
N PRO A 194 -2.32 2.22 -20.62
CA PRO A 194 -1.02 1.56 -20.73
C PRO A 194 -0.53 1.43 -22.18
N THR A 195 -1.33 1.79 -23.18
CA THR A 195 -0.93 1.71 -24.60
C THR A 195 -0.05 2.89 -25.05
N ARG A 196 0.12 3.91 -24.19
CA ARG A 196 0.91 5.12 -24.50
C ARG A 196 2.39 5.03 -24.12
N GLU A 197 2.81 3.98 -23.43
CA GLU A 197 4.23 3.62 -23.36
C GLU A 197 4.51 2.64 -24.49
N GLU A 198 5.14 3.14 -25.56
CA GLU A 198 5.73 2.27 -26.57
C GLU A 198 6.82 1.44 -25.89
N LEU A 199 6.48 0.18 -25.57
CA LEU A 199 7.48 -0.82 -25.23
C LEU A 199 8.50 -0.82 -26.37
N PRO A 200 9.81 -0.75 -26.08
CA PRO A 200 10.81 -0.79 -27.13
C PRO A 200 10.59 -2.07 -27.96
N ALA A 201 10.11 -1.90 -29.20
CA ALA A 201 9.83 -2.99 -30.14
C ALA A 201 11.12 -3.72 -30.57
N ASN A 202 12.26 -3.16 -30.18
CA ASN A 202 13.56 -3.76 -30.37
C ASN A 202 13.77 -4.79 -29.26
N LEU A 203 13.27 -6.00 -29.46
CA LEU A 203 13.85 -7.18 -28.82
C LEU A 203 15.34 -7.18 -29.17
N VAL A 204 16.18 -6.88 -28.18
CA VAL A 204 17.62 -7.02 -28.31
C VAL A 204 17.87 -8.50 -28.57
N ASP A 205 18.27 -8.84 -29.80
CA ASP A 205 18.65 -10.19 -30.16
C ASP A 205 19.95 -10.55 -29.43
N VAL A 206 19.81 -11.12 -28.24
CA VAL A 206 20.91 -11.56 -27.38
C VAL A 206 21.83 -12.55 -28.09
N SER A 207 21.32 -13.26 -29.11
CA SER A 207 22.08 -14.20 -29.95
C SER A 207 23.14 -13.49 -30.80
N ARG A 208 22.98 -12.18 -31.06
CA ARG A 208 23.96 -11.34 -31.76
C ARG A 208 24.89 -10.55 -30.82
N LEU A 209 24.54 -10.46 -29.54
CA LEU A 209 25.40 -9.91 -28.49
C LEU A 209 26.36 -10.95 -27.91
N ILE A 210 26.09 -12.24 -28.15
CA ILE A 210 27.07 -13.31 -27.93
C ILE A 210 27.95 -13.36 -29.17
N GLU A 211 29.18 -12.86 -29.05
CA GLU A 211 30.23 -13.10 -30.05
C GLU A 211 30.30 -14.61 -30.34
N GLN A 212 29.81 -15.01 -31.51
CA GLN A 212 29.90 -16.37 -32.01
C GLN A 212 31.33 -16.66 -32.46
N ASN A 213 32.27 -16.76 -31.51
CA ASN A 213 33.47 -17.59 -31.66
C ASN A 213 34.19 -17.85 -30.33
N LEU A 214 33.67 -18.77 -29.52
CA LEU A 214 34.37 -19.29 -28.33
C LEU A 214 35.76 -19.90 -28.65
N CYS A 215 36.04 -20.22 -29.92
CA CYS A 215 37.32 -20.76 -30.38
C CYS A 215 38.32 -19.69 -30.89
N GLN A 216 37.92 -18.42 -31.04
CA GLN A 216 38.85 -17.31 -31.33
C GLN A 216 39.15 -16.42 -30.11
N ALA A 217 38.35 -16.49 -29.04
CA ALA A 217 38.62 -15.78 -27.78
C ALA A 217 39.72 -16.42 -26.91
N GLY A 218 40.40 -17.46 -27.40
CA GLY A 218 41.45 -18.19 -26.67
C GLY A 218 42.89 -17.83 -27.05
N GLN A 219 43.11 -16.78 -27.85
CA GLN A 219 44.46 -16.34 -28.26
C GLN A 219 44.75 -14.97 -27.64
N GLY A 220 45.05 -14.93 -26.34
CA GLY A 220 45.55 -13.70 -25.71
C GLY A 220 45.44 -13.62 -24.19
N SER A 221 44.54 -14.39 -23.58
CA SER A 221 44.30 -14.29 -22.13
C SER A 221 44.45 -15.65 -21.46
N GLN A 222 45.59 -15.83 -20.79
CA GLN A 222 45.80 -16.92 -19.84
C GLN A 222 45.63 -16.36 -18.43
N PHE A 223 44.70 -16.93 -17.65
CA PHE A 223 44.61 -16.67 -16.21
C PHE A 223 45.46 -17.70 -15.48
N THR A 224 46.62 -17.28 -14.97
CA THR A 224 47.50 -18.11 -14.15
C THR A 224 47.43 -17.63 -12.70
N VAL A 225 46.98 -18.49 -11.80
CA VAL A 225 47.02 -18.25 -10.35
C VAL A 225 48.46 -18.49 -9.88
N THR A 226 49.23 -17.43 -9.64
CA THR A 226 50.63 -17.49 -9.16
C THR A 226 50.77 -17.34 -7.64
N GLY A 227 49.65 -17.29 -6.91
CA GLY A 227 49.65 -17.15 -5.45
C GLY A 227 49.87 -18.48 -4.72
N ARG A 228 50.51 -18.43 -3.54
CA ARG A 228 50.68 -19.59 -2.63
C ARG A 228 49.39 -19.96 -1.86
N GLY A 229 48.23 -19.51 -2.34
CA GLY A 229 46.96 -19.50 -1.59
C GLY A 229 46.00 -20.65 -1.86
N GLY A 230 46.32 -21.56 -2.80
CA GLY A 230 45.42 -22.67 -3.15
C GLY A 230 44.10 -22.19 -3.79
N LEU A 231 43.33 -23.13 -4.33
CA LEU A 231 41.96 -22.86 -4.75
C LEU A 231 41.09 -22.76 -3.49
N PRO A 232 40.15 -21.80 -3.38
CA PRO A 232 39.23 -21.75 -2.25
C PRO A 232 38.43 -23.04 -2.16
N ASN A 233 38.20 -23.50 -0.93
CA ASN A 233 37.42 -24.70 -0.68
C ASN A 233 36.03 -24.56 -1.32
N SER A 234 35.53 -25.64 -1.90
CA SER A 234 34.20 -25.65 -2.50
C SER A 234 33.15 -25.40 -1.42
N PRO A 235 32.06 -24.65 -1.70
CA PRO A 235 30.97 -24.43 -0.75
C PRO A 235 30.32 -25.72 -0.21
N ASN A 236 30.56 -26.85 -0.89
CA ASN A 236 30.03 -28.16 -0.54
C ASN A 236 31.03 -29.03 0.24
N GLU A 237 32.21 -28.51 0.59
CA GLU A 237 33.26 -29.23 1.30
C GLU A 237 33.13 -29.03 2.83
N ALA A 238 33.43 -30.08 3.60
CA ALA A 238 33.26 -30.04 5.05
C ALA A 238 34.22 -29.01 5.69
N LEU A 239 33.69 -28.14 6.55
CA LEU A 239 34.46 -27.09 7.22
C LEU A 239 35.62 -27.69 8.04
N SER A 240 36.86 -27.36 7.65
CA SER A 240 38.06 -27.68 8.41
C SER A 240 38.51 -26.46 9.24
N SER A 241 38.99 -26.68 10.46
CA SER A 241 39.37 -25.62 11.41
C SER A 241 40.76 -25.01 11.16
N ASN A 242 41.36 -25.22 9.99
CA ASN A 242 42.65 -24.63 9.66
C ASN A 242 42.42 -23.28 8.98
N GLU A 243 42.51 -22.20 9.74
CA GLU A 243 42.55 -20.85 9.17
C GLU A 243 43.90 -20.64 8.46
N THR A 244 43.88 -20.73 7.13
CA THR A 244 45.02 -20.35 6.30
C THR A 244 45.14 -18.83 6.28
N TRP A 245 46.26 -18.32 6.78
CA TRP A 245 46.63 -16.90 6.71
C TRP A 245 46.71 -16.44 5.25
N GLU A 246 45.86 -15.50 4.84
CA GLU A 246 45.98 -14.82 3.55
C GLU A 246 46.90 -13.60 3.64
N ASP A 247 48.02 -13.64 2.92
CA ASP A 247 48.96 -12.53 2.78
C ASP A 247 48.58 -11.70 1.53
N TRP A 248 48.02 -10.50 1.72
CA TRP A 248 47.56 -9.60 0.65
C TRP A 248 48.66 -8.83 -0.08
N ARG A 249 49.92 -9.23 0.04
CA ARG A 249 51.01 -8.57 -0.69
C ARG A 249 51.18 -9.18 -2.08
N VAL A 250 50.91 -8.38 -3.11
CA VAL A 250 51.14 -8.72 -4.52
C VAL A 250 52.64 -8.76 -4.79
N ALA A 251 53.23 -9.96 -4.88
CA ALA A 251 54.58 -10.14 -5.39
C ALA A 251 54.55 -10.22 -6.93
N ALA A 252 55.40 -9.43 -7.59
CA ALA A 252 55.56 -9.48 -9.04
C ALA A 252 56.13 -10.85 -9.45
N SER A 253 55.44 -11.55 -10.35
CA SER A 253 55.81 -12.89 -10.81
C SER A 253 56.31 -12.85 -12.25
N ASP A 254 57.60 -13.14 -12.43
CA ASP A 254 58.17 -13.55 -13.72
C ASP A 254 57.55 -14.88 -14.18
N GLN A 255 57.20 -14.98 -15.46
CA GLN A 255 56.54 -16.15 -16.05
C GLN A 255 57.56 -17.05 -16.78
N GLN A 256 57.62 -18.33 -16.40
CA GLN A 256 58.06 -19.41 -17.29
C GLN A 256 56.91 -20.43 -17.45
N PRO A 257 56.58 -20.87 -18.67
CA PRO A 257 55.48 -21.81 -18.89
C PRO A 257 55.95 -23.27 -18.81
N VAL A 258 55.21 -24.09 -18.08
CA VAL A 258 55.32 -25.56 -18.09
C VAL A 258 54.01 -26.16 -18.58
N SER A 259 54.13 -27.07 -19.55
CA SER A 259 53.04 -27.78 -20.23
C SER A 259 52.66 -29.05 -19.47
N SER A 260 51.35 -29.26 -19.24
CA SER A 260 50.81 -30.59 -18.92
C SER A 260 49.38 -30.74 -19.44
N GLN A 261 49.16 -31.80 -20.23
CA GLN A 261 47.89 -32.20 -20.83
C GLN A 261 46.91 -32.77 -19.77
N PRO A 262 45.58 -32.55 -19.89
CA PRO A 262 44.63 -33.08 -18.93
C PRO A 262 44.15 -34.50 -19.30
N THR A 263 44.17 -35.40 -18.31
CA THR A 263 43.47 -36.69 -18.32
C THR A 263 42.03 -36.49 -17.88
N VAL A 264 41.08 -36.98 -18.69
CA VAL A 264 39.64 -36.90 -18.45
C VAL A 264 39.25 -37.92 -17.37
N SER A 265 38.80 -37.45 -16.21
CA SER A 265 38.11 -38.27 -15.20
C SER A 265 36.61 -38.05 -15.30
N ARG A 266 35.86 -39.15 -15.43
CA ARG A 266 34.41 -39.20 -15.63
C ARG A 266 33.71 -38.88 -14.31
N GLN A 267 33.01 -37.74 -14.25
CA GLN A 267 32.14 -37.40 -13.12
C GLN A 267 30.91 -38.31 -13.11
N GLU A 268 30.67 -38.99 -11.99
CA GLU A 268 29.43 -39.71 -11.74
C GLU A 268 28.32 -38.71 -11.34
N SER A 269 27.15 -38.88 -11.95
CA SER A 269 25.97 -38.07 -11.71
C SER A 269 25.40 -38.33 -10.32
N ILE A 270 25.02 -37.26 -9.61
CA ILE A 270 24.35 -37.33 -8.31
C ILE A 270 22.93 -37.88 -8.51
N VAL A 271 22.55 -38.91 -7.76
CA VAL A 271 21.23 -39.57 -7.81
C VAL A 271 20.56 -39.50 -6.43
N GLU A 272 19.27 -39.19 -6.39
CA GLU A 272 18.48 -39.11 -5.16
C GLU A 272 18.24 -40.50 -4.53
N ALA A 273 18.24 -40.55 -3.19
CA ALA A 273 18.03 -41.79 -2.44
C ALA A 273 16.59 -42.31 -2.60
N GLN A 274 16.45 -43.57 -3.03
CA GLN A 274 15.16 -44.24 -3.24
C GLN A 274 14.79 -45.19 -2.09
N GLY A 275 15.65 -45.33 -1.07
CA GLY A 275 15.33 -46.11 0.12
C GLY A 275 16.38 -45.97 1.23
N TRP A 276 16.16 -46.69 2.32
CA TRP A 276 17.08 -46.75 3.46
C TRP A 276 17.31 -48.20 3.89
N VAL A 277 18.54 -48.50 4.30
CA VAL A 277 18.96 -49.80 4.83
C VAL A 277 19.68 -49.61 6.15
N VAL A 278 19.57 -50.59 7.05
CA VAL A 278 20.34 -50.59 8.30
C VAL A 278 21.56 -51.45 8.11
N ASN A 279 22.75 -50.89 8.30
CA ASN A 279 24.00 -51.63 8.15
C ASN A 279 24.23 -52.59 9.36
N SER A 280 25.25 -53.43 9.28
CA SER A 280 25.62 -54.40 10.34
C SER A 280 26.00 -53.76 11.68
N GLN A 281 26.14 -52.44 11.73
CA GLN A 281 26.42 -51.65 12.93
C GLN A 281 25.16 -50.96 13.49
N GLY A 282 23.98 -51.24 12.94
CA GLY A 282 22.70 -50.67 13.39
C GLY A 282 22.43 -49.25 12.90
N LYS A 283 23.24 -48.71 11.97
CA LYS A 283 23.09 -47.34 11.44
C LYS A 283 22.28 -47.32 10.15
N VAL A 284 21.35 -46.38 10.05
CA VAL A 284 20.54 -46.14 8.85
C VAL A 284 21.40 -45.46 7.77
N VAL A 285 21.38 -46.01 6.56
CA VAL A 285 22.07 -45.52 5.36
C VAL A 285 21.04 -45.31 4.25
N LEU A 286 21.04 -44.13 3.62
CA LEU A 286 20.21 -43.81 2.46
C LEU A 286 20.88 -44.35 1.18
N THR A 287 20.14 -45.05 0.33
CA THR A 287 20.64 -45.68 -0.91
C THR A 287 19.74 -45.34 -2.11
N ALA A 288 20.35 -45.19 -3.29
CA ALA A 288 19.62 -45.00 -4.55
C ALA A 288 18.97 -46.30 -5.06
N GLU A 289 19.44 -47.47 -4.60
CA GLU A 289 18.90 -48.78 -5.00
C GLU A 289 18.60 -49.65 -3.76
N PRO A 290 17.35 -49.64 -3.24
CA PRO A 290 16.95 -50.52 -2.15
C PRO A 290 16.73 -51.96 -2.64
N ILE A 291 17.31 -52.94 -1.95
CA ILE A 291 17.06 -54.37 -2.22
C ILE A 291 15.65 -54.72 -1.72
N ALA A 292 14.76 -55.12 -2.63
CA ALA A 292 13.42 -55.60 -2.28
C ALA A 292 13.49 -57.00 -1.65
N THR A 293 13.48 -57.08 -0.32
CA THR A 293 13.25 -58.36 0.38
C THR A 293 11.75 -58.62 0.44
N VAL A 294 11.27 -59.62 -0.31
CA VAL A 294 9.90 -60.15 -0.19
C VAL A 294 9.75 -60.81 1.19
N PRO A 295 8.82 -60.37 2.06
CA PRO A 295 8.58 -61.06 3.32
C PRO A 295 7.95 -62.43 3.05
N ARG A 296 8.65 -63.48 3.46
CA ARG A 296 8.15 -64.87 3.49
C ARG A 296 6.97 -64.92 4.45
N ALA A 297 5.77 -65.15 3.94
CA ALA A 297 4.59 -65.42 4.76
C ALA A 297 4.78 -66.75 5.52
N PRO A 298 4.48 -66.82 6.82
CA PRO A 298 4.47 -68.09 7.54
C PRO A 298 3.28 -68.94 7.08
N LEU A 299 3.57 -70.18 6.65
CA LEU A 299 2.58 -71.24 6.43
C LEU A 299 1.93 -71.58 7.77
N LEU A 300 0.74 -71.04 8.04
CA LEU A 300 -0.14 -71.55 9.07
C LEU A 300 -1.14 -72.51 8.42
N THR A 301 -0.96 -73.79 8.74
CA THR A 301 -1.89 -74.88 8.41
C THR A 301 -3.20 -74.69 9.17
N GLN A 302 -4.32 -74.58 8.46
CA GLN A 302 -5.66 -74.67 9.01
C GLN A 302 -5.95 -76.12 9.43
N GLY A 303 -5.87 -76.39 10.74
CA GLY A 303 -6.48 -77.57 11.36
C GLY A 303 -7.95 -77.29 11.63
N GLY A 304 -8.84 -78.10 11.05
CA GLY A 304 -10.29 -77.94 11.19
C GLY A 304 -10.81 -78.28 12.59
N CYS A 305 -11.95 -77.67 12.94
CA CYS A 305 -12.80 -78.11 14.04
C CYS A 305 -13.99 -78.92 13.48
N LYS A 306 -14.24 -80.07 14.10
CA LYS A 306 -15.58 -80.54 14.43
C LYS A 306 -15.97 -79.96 15.79
#